data_AF-A0A7C3YTZ1-F1
#
_entry.id   AF-A0A7C3YTZ1-F1
#
_cell.length_a   1.000
_cell.length_b   1.000
_cell.length_c   1.000
_cell.angle_alpha   90.00
_cell.angle_beta   90.00
_cell.angle_gamma   90.00
#
_symmetry.space_group_name_H-M   'P 1'
#
loop_
_entity.id
_entity.type
_entity.pdbx_description
1 polymer ?
#
loop_
_entity_poly.entity_id
_entity_poly.type
_entity_poly.pdbx_seq_one_letter_code
_entity_poly.pdbx_strand_id
1 'polypeptide(L)'
;MGQTGKRAIRHSRIRCRSCGIREAIRYCPGMNASICPVCCKRMRPNLSACSSCKYYTYTLARSRDFPEPDPKFYGGWVSDSDKAGLLSLALGFEKPDKRLKSMFFLLDFWKMGLKDCFVDVDISKEEFDKRFSVMAGRPAKKIGINEAKALIQRGLNISNSVGTPIPWDYQRWKYMLGDMSNVPIPPGSLYKCAKCGADLAQPLVDTIKKYAQSEDIHFYMVCAKCAGEFED
;
A
#
# COMPACT_ATOMS: atom_id res chain seq x y z
N MET A 1 35.07 -23.92 12.94
CA MET A 1 33.92 -24.70 12.43
C MET A 1 32.69 -23.80 12.40
N GLY A 2 31.96 -23.79 11.28
CA GLY A 2 30.70 -23.02 11.15
C GLY A 2 30.67 -22.07 9.94
N GLN A 3 30.89 -22.57 8.72
CA GLN A 3 30.54 -21.82 7.52
C GLN A 3 29.01 -21.76 7.42
N THR A 4 28.45 -20.56 7.59
CA THR A 4 27.05 -20.27 7.36
C THR A 4 26.76 -20.38 5.85
N GLY A 5 26.01 -21.42 5.48
CA GLY A 5 25.60 -21.68 4.11
C GLY A 5 24.79 -20.51 3.56
N LYS A 6 25.41 -19.72 2.68
CA LYS A 6 24.71 -18.82 1.75
C LYS A 6 23.68 -19.68 1.01
N ARG A 7 22.37 -19.40 1.20
CA ARG A 7 21.32 -20.02 0.37
C ARG A 7 21.64 -19.68 -1.08
N ALA A 8 22.16 -20.67 -1.80
CA ALA A 8 22.41 -20.56 -3.23
C ALA A 8 21.08 -20.19 -3.90
N ILE A 9 21.03 -19.01 -4.51
CA ILE A 9 19.98 -18.65 -5.46
C ILE A 9 19.97 -19.81 -6.46
N ARG A 10 18.88 -20.59 -6.52
CA ARG A 10 18.75 -21.66 -7.52
C ARG A 10 18.59 -20.96 -8.87
N HIS A 11 19.69 -20.68 -9.54
CA HIS A 11 19.67 -20.29 -10.94
C HIS A 11 18.94 -21.41 -11.69
N SER A 12 17.77 -21.09 -12.26
CA SER A 12 17.11 -21.97 -13.21
C SER A 12 18.14 -22.36 -14.28
N ARG A 13 18.45 -23.64 -14.43
CA ARG A 13 19.38 -24.11 -15.48
C ARG A 13 18.85 -23.82 -16.89
N ILE A 14 17.58 -23.43 -17.01
CA ILE A 14 16.89 -23.20 -18.26
C ILE A 14 17.25 -21.81 -18.79
N ARG A 15 17.74 -21.77 -20.03
CA ARG A 15 18.13 -20.54 -20.74
C ARG A 15 16.90 -19.89 -21.37
N CYS A 16 16.89 -18.55 -21.36
CA CYS A 16 15.88 -17.77 -22.05
C CYS A 16 16.06 -17.96 -23.56
N ARG A 17 15.00 -18.37 -24.25
CA ARG A 17 15.04 -18.54 -25.70
C ARG A 17 15.34 -17.24 -26.46
N SER A 18 14.97 -16.08 -25.90
CA SER A 18 15.16 -14.78 -26.56
C SER A 18 16.55 -14.16 -26.32
N CYS A 19 17.14 -14.30 -25.14
CA CYS A 19 18.41 -13.62 -24.80
C CYS A 19 19.49 -14.53 -24.19
N GLY A 20 19.23 -15.83 -24.04
CA GLY A 20 20.22 -16.80 -23.57
C GLY A 20 20.51 -16.80 -22.07
N ILE A 21 20.05 -15.81 -21.29
CA ILE A 21 20.30 -15.75 -19.84
C ILE A 21 19.68 -16.94 -19.09
N ARG A 22 20.31 -17.38 -18.00
CA ARG A 22 19.87 -18.52 -17.17
C ARG A 22 18.81 -18.14 -16.13
N GLU A 23 17.84 -17.32 -16.54
CA GLU A 23 16.75 -16.83 -15.69
C GLU A 23 15.38 -17.04 -16.38
N ALA A 24 15.26 -18.10 -17.18
CA ALA A 24 14.03 -18.42 -17.86
C ALA A 24 13.00 -19.08 -16.92
N ILE A 25 12.42 -18.28 -16.04
CA ILE A 25 11.44 -18.73 -15.03
C ILE A 25 9.99 -18.74 -15.53
N ARG A 26 9.75 -18.33 -16.78
CA ARG A 26 8.42 -18.30 -17.40
C ARG A 26 8.42 -19.20 -18.64
N TYR A 27 7.26 -19.79 -18.95
CA TYR A 27 7.02 -20.41 -20.23
C TYR A 27 6.19 -19.48 -21.14
N CYS A 28 6.66 -19.22 -22.36
CA CYS A 28 5.98 -18.37 -23.33
C CYS A 28 5.20 -19.24 -24.32
N PRO A 29 3.84 -19.20 -24.32
CA PRO A 29 3.05 -19.97 -25.27
C PRO A 29 3.28 -19.52 -26.72
N GLY A 30 3.46 -18.21 -26.96
CA GLY A 30 3.70 -17.67 -28.30
C GLY A 30 5.07 -18.01 -28.90
N MET A 31 6.02 -18.47 -28.08
CA MET A 31 7.33 -18.94 -28.54
C MET A 31 7.53 -20.45 -28.36
N ASN A 32 6.56 -21.12 -27.73
CA ASN A 32 6.66 -22.51 -27.28
C ASN A 32 8.00 -22.79 -26.56
N ALA A 33 8.43 -21.89 -25.68
CA ALA A 33 9.76 -21.97 -25.05
C ALA A 33 9.85 -21.23 -23.72
N SER A 34 10.88 -21.56 -22.94
CA SER A 34 11.18 -20.86 -21.69
C SER A 34 11.77 -19.47 -21.98
N ILE A 35 11.31 -18.46 -21.24
CA ILE A 35 11.66 -17.04 -21.42
C ILE A 35 11.93 -16.37 -20.06
N CYS A 36 12.85 -15.42 -20.02
CA CYS A 36 13.06 -14.61 -18.81
C CYS A 36 12.00 -13.50 -18.68
N PRO A 37 11.77 -12.97 -17.46
CA PRO A 37 10.79 -11.92 -17.23
C PRO A 37 11.04 -10.66 -18.06
N VAL A 38 12.31 -10.27 -18.27
CA VAL A 38 12.70 -9.08 -19.03
C VAL A 38 12.31 -9.20 -20.50
N CYS A 39 12.69 -10.30 -21.16
CA CYS A 39 12.30 -10.55 -22.56
C CYS A 39 10.80 -10.73 -22.70
N CYS A 40 10.17 -11.41 -21.72
CA CYS A 40 8.72 -11.56 -21.69
C CYS A 40 8.01 -10.19 -21.62
N LYS A 41 8.50 -9.25 -20.80
CA LYS A 41 7.99 -7.87 -20.74
C LYS A 41 8.15 -7.14 -22.06
N ARG A 42 9.33 -7.21 -22.67
CA ARG A 42 9.66 -6.56 -23.96
C ARG A 42 8.81 -7.06 -25.12
N MET A 43 8.45 -8.34 -25.12
CA MET A 43 7.71 -8.96 -26.23
C MET A 43 6.19 -8.83 -26.11
N ARG A 44 5.64 -8.25 -25.04
CA ARG A 44 4.20 -8.04 -24.90
C ARG A 44 3.80 -6.67 -25.48
N PRO A 45 2.64 -6.52 -26.15
CA PRO A 45 1.71 -7.55 -26.65
C PRO A 45 2.07 -8.12 -28.03
N ASN A 46 3.33 -8.10 -28.44
CA ASN A 46 3.72 -8.36 -29.84
C ASN A 46 3.50 -9.82 -30.30
N LEU A 47 3.05 -10.73 -29.43
CA LEU A 47 2.66 -12.10 -29.79
C LEU A 47 1.17 -12.29 -29.60
N SER A 48 0.49 -12.92 -30.57
CA SER A 48 -0.96 -13.22 -30.50
C SER A 48 -1.35 -13.97 -29.22
N ALA A 49 -0.51 -14.92 -28.80
CA ALA A 49 -0.68 -15.70 -27.58
C ALA A 49 -0.51 -14.88 -26.28
N CYS A 50 -0.04 -13.62 -26.35
CA CYS A 50 0.03 -12.76 -25.17
C CYS A 50 -1.37 -12.51 -24.60
N SER A 51 -2.38 -12.29 -25.44
CA SER A 51 -3.77 -12.00 -25.04
C SER A 51 -4.35 -13.01 -24.01
N SER A 52 -3.96 -14.29 -24.11
CA SER A 52 -4.36 -15.37 -23.22
C SER A 52 -3.24 -15.88 -22.30
N CYS A 53 -2.04 -15.27 -22.38
CA CYS A 53 -0.88 -15.71 -21.62
C CYS A 53 -1.04 -15.34 -20.14
N LYS A 54 -1.00 -16.34 -19.25
CA LYS A 54 -1.10 -16.17 -17.78
C LYS A 54 -0.17 -15.13 -17.17
N TYR A 55 0.90 -14.71 -17.85
CA TYR A 55 1.78 -13.68 -17.32
C TYR A 55 1.49 -12.29 -17.87
N TYR A 56 0.83 -12.18 -19.03
CA TYR A 56 0.42 -10.92 -19.65
C TYR A 56 -1.03 -10.56 -19.32
N THR A 57 -1.91 -11.55 -19.16
CA THR A 57 -3.31 -11.36 -18.74
C THR A 57 -3.39 -10.59 -17.42
N TYR A 58 -2.52 -10.86 -16.45
CA TYR A 58 -2.45 -10.09 -15.19
C TYR A 58 -1.94 -8.65 -15.34
N THR A 59 -1.26 -8.31 -16.44
CA THR A 59 -0.88 -6.93 -16.76
C THR A 59 -1.91 -6.22 -17.64
N LEU A 60 -2.83 -6.97 -18.25
CA LEU A 60 -3.91 -6.51 -19.10
C LEU A 60 -5.21 -6.20 -18.32
N ALA A 61 -5.17 -6.17 -16.99
CA ALA A 61 -6.32 -6.04 -16.06
C ALA A 61 -7.20 -4.79 -16.32
N ARG A 62 -7.95 -4.85 -17.41
CA ARG A 62 -8.98 -3.93 -17.91
C ARG A 62 -10.08 -4.69 -18.69
N SER A 63 -9.89 -5.95 -19.09
CA SER A 63 -10.95 -6.73 -19.73
C SER A 63 -11.85 -7.37 -18.66
N ARG A 64 -13.17 -7.15 -18.78
CA ARG A 64 -14.23 -7.79 -17.99
C ARG A 64 -14.23 -9.32 -18.12
N ASP A 65 -13.47 -9.87 -19.08
CA ASP A 65 -13.53 -11.28 -19.48
C ASP A 65 -12.64 -12.18 -18.61
N PHE A 66 -11.75 -11.60 -17.79
CA PHE A 66 -10.85 -12.34 -16.90
C PHE A 66 -10.79 -11.72 -15.52
N PRO A 67 -11.65 -12.14 -14.57
CA PRO A 67 -11.54 -11.69 -13.18
C PRO A 67 -10.17 -12.10 -12.63
N GLU A 68 -9.46 -11.15 -12.03
CA GLU A 68 -8.24 -11.47 -11.30
C GLU A 68 -8.59 -12.42 -10.14
N PRO A 69 -7.82 -13.50 -9.90
CA PRO A 69 -7.89 -14.18 -8.62
C PRO A 69 -7.55 -13.16 -7.53
N ASP A 70 -8.37 -13.13 -6.48
CA ASP A 70 -8.20 -12.18 -5.39
C ASP A 70 -6.75 -12.23 -4.89
N PRO A 71 -6.00 -11.12 -4.99
CA PRO A 71 -4.59 -11.14 -4.68
C PRO A 71 -4.42 -11.38 -3.18
N LYS A 72 -3.55 -12.32 -2.82
CA LYS A 72 -3.42 -12.77 -1.43
C LYS A 72 -2.70 -11.71 -0.62
N PHE A 73 -3.29 -11.28 0.50
CA PHE A 73 -2.60 -10.34 1.40
C PHE A 73 -1.22 -10.87 1.81
N TYR A 74 -0.17 -10.12 1.46
CA TYR A 74 1.22 -10.46 1.74
C TYR A 74 1.64 -9.90 3.10
N GLY A 75 1.31 -8.64 3.37
CA GLY A 75 1.64 -7.97 4.62
C GLY A 75 1.33 -6.49 4.57
N GLY A 76 1.24 -5.88 5.75
CA GLY A 76 1.08 -4.45 5.94
C GLY A 76 2.15 -3.92 6.88
N TRP A 77 2.57 -2.68 6.64
CA TRP A 77 3.50 -1.99 7.51
C TRP A 77 3.06 -0.55 7.71
N VAL A 78 3.31 -0.06 8.91
CA VAL A 78 2.95 1.28 9.33
C VAL A 78 4.15 1.97 9.97
N SER A 79 4.36 3.26 9.68
CA SER A 79 5.35 4.06 10.38
C SER A 79 5.06 4.11 11.87
N ASP A 80 6.11 4.10 12.69
CA ASP A 80 6.00 4.38 14.12
C ASP A 80 5.82 5.89 14.32
N SER A 81 4.60 6.37 14.16
CA SER A 81 4.24 7.77 14.40
C SER A 81 3.18 7.88 15.49
N ASP A 82 3.43 7.22 16.62
CA ASP A 82 2.67 7.42 17.87
C ASP A 82 2.63 8.89 18.35
N LYS A 83 3.41 9.78 17.71
CA LYS A 83 3.60 11.18 18.12
C LYS A 83 3.26 12.25 17.08
N ALA A 84 3.00 11.93 15.81
CA ALA A 84 2.95 12.97 14.76
C ALA A 84 1.60 13.13 14.06
N GLY A 85 0.61 12.27 14.35
CA GLY A 85 -0.70 12.31 13.67
C GLY A 85 -0.66 11.91 12.19
N LEU A 86 0.46 12.10 11.51
CA LEU A 86 0.77 11.68 10.16
C LEU A 86 1.38 10.28 10.16
N LEU A 87 0.85 9.39 9.33
CA LEU A 87 1.17 7.97 9.34
C LEU A 87 1.29 7.44 7.91
N SER A 88 2.44 6.85 7.61
CA SER A 88 2.72 6.16 6.36
C SER A 88 2.30 4.69 6.48
N LEU A 89 1.35 4.25 5.66
CA LEU A 89 0.87 2.87 5.63
C LEU A 89 1.15 2.25 4.26
N ALA A 90 1.74 1.05 4.24
CA ALA A 90 1.95 0.27 3.02
C ALA A 90 1.33 -1.11 3.15
N LEU A 91 0.59 -1.54 2.12
CA LEU A 91 -0.04 -2.85 2.01
C LEU A 91 0.45 -3.55 0.76
N GLY A 92 0.84 -4.81 0.87
CA GLY A 92 1.21 -5.67 -0.26
C GLY A 92 0.21 -6.80 -0.44
N PHE A 93 -0.11 -7.09 -1.71
CA PHE A 93 -0.97 -8.19 -2.14
C PHE A 93 -0.22 -9.01 -3.19
N GLU A 94 0.06 -10.28 -2.88
CA GLU A 94 0.82 -11.20 -3.72
C GLU A 94 -0.02 -11.70 -4.89
N LYS A 95 0.50 -11.48 -6.11
CA LYS A 95 0.00 -12.04 -7.35
C LYS A 95 0.53 -13.47 -7.57
N PRO A 96 -0.06 -14.26 -8.47
CA PRO A 96 0.42 -15.61 -8.80
C PRO A 96 1.87 -15.67 -9.30
N ASP A 97 2.37 -14.60 -9.92
CA ASP A 97 3.76 -14.49 -10.39
C ASP A 97 4.76 -14.09 -9.30
N LYS A 98 4.32 -14.08 -8.04
CA LYS A 98 5.09 -13.73 -6.83
C LYS A 98 5.51 -12.27 -6.72
N ARG A 99 5.10 -11.41 -7.65
CA ARG A 99 5.19 -9.96 -7.51
C ARG A 99 3.99 -9.42 -6.73
N LEU A 100 4.12 -8.22 -6.20
CA LEU A 100 3.07 -7.59 -5.41
C LEU A 100 2.32 -6.55 -6.24
N LYS A 101 1.03 -6.42 -5.95
CA LYS A 101 0.34 -5.13 -6.03
C LYS A 101 0.44 -4.49 -4.65
N SER A 102 0.80 -3.22 -4.57
CA SER A 102 0.95 -2.54 -3.31
C SER A 102 0.22 -1.21 -3.29
N MET A 103 -0.47 -0.94 -2.19
CA MET A 103 -1.05 0.36 -1.89
C MET A 103 -0.21 1.04 -0.83
N PHE A 104 0.06 2.31 -1.04
CA PHE A 104 0.73 3.15 -0.09
C PHE A 104 -0.19 4.32 0.25
N PHE A 105 -0.20 4.72 1.50
CA PHE A 105 -1.12 5.71 2.04
C PHE A 105 -0.35 6.69 2.92
N LEU A 106 -0.77 7.95 2.83
CA LEU A 106 -0.44 8.97 3.80
C LEU A 106 -1.71 9.32 4.57
N LEU A 107 -1.75 8.96 5.85
CA LEU A 107 -2.88 9.19 6.73
C LEU A 107 -2.53 10.31 7.71
N ASP A 108 -3.24 11.41 7.61
CA ASP A 108 -3.17 12.57 8.47
C ASP A 108 -4.36 12.55 9.44
N PHE A 109 -4.15 12.02 10.63
CA PHE A 109 -5.19 11.90 11.63
C PHE A 109 -5.43 13.18 12.43
N TRP A 110 -4.81 14.31 12.09
CA TRP A 110 -4.94 15.57 12.81
C TRP A 110 -5.50 16.70 11.98
N LYS A 111 -5.46 16.58 10.66
CA LYS A 111 -5.97 17.61 9.77
C LYS A 111 -6.79 17.00 8.64
N MET A 112 -6.14 16.32 7.68
CA MET A 112 -6.76 16.03 6.38
C MET A 112 -7.39 14.63 6.21
N GLY A 113 -7.10 13.67 7.08
CA GLY A 113 -7.54 12.28 6.94
C GLY A 113 -6.70 11.48 5.95
N LEU A 114 -7.32 10.82 4.98
CA LEU A 114 -6.63 10.18 3.85
C LEU A 114 -6.05 11.25 2.91
N LYS A 115 -4.82 11.69 3.20
CA LYS A 115 -4.15 12.78 2.49
C LYS A 115 -3.63 12.36 1.11
N ASP A 116 -3.06 11.15 1.02
CA ASP A 116 -2.56 10.62 -0.25
C ASP A 116 -2.70 9.09 -0.32
N CYS A 117 -2.80 8.58 -1.54
CA CYS A 117 -2.76 7.16 -1.85
C CYS A 117 -2.12 6.96 -3.22
N PHE A 118 -1.12 6.07 -3.30
CA PHE A 118 -0.55 5.65 -4.57
C PHE A 118 -0.45 4.13 -4.67
N VAL A 119 -0.59 3.60 -5.89
CA VAL A 119 -0.56 2.15 -6.14
C VAL A 119 0.55 1.76 -7.11
N ASP A 120 1.34 0.76 -6.72
CA ASP A 120 2.24 0.05 -7.63
C ASP A 120 1.69 -1.35 -7.88
N VAL A 121 1.32 -1.63 -9.13
CA VAL A 121 0.68 -2.90 -9.51
C VAL A 121 1.68 -4.01 -9.82
N ASP A 122 2.97 -3.69 -9.86
CA ASP A 122 4.01 -4.64 -10.25
C ASP A 122 5.35 -4.36 -9.58
N ILE A 123 5.44 -4.64 -8.28
CA ILE A 123 6.64 -4.43 -7.47
C ILE A 123 7.20 -5.76 -6.93
N SER A 124 8.54 -5.89 -6.81
CA SER A 124 9.15 -7.02 -6.12
C SER A 124 8.97 -6.88 -4.60
N LYS A 125 9.14 -7.98 -3.84
CA LYS A 125 9.05 -7.92 -2.37
C LYS A 125 10.17 -7.06 -1.78
N GLU A 126 11.38 -7.19 -2.33
CA GLU A 126 12.55 -6.40 -1.93
C GLU A 126 12.37 -4.90 -2.25
N GLU A 127 11.80 -4.59 -3.42
CA GLU A 127 11.46 -3.21 -3.81
C GLU A 127 10.40 -2.61 -2.88
N PHE A 128 9.38 -3.40 -2.54
CA PHE A 128 8.34 -3.01 -1.60
C PHE A 128 8.91 -2.71 -0.20
N ASP A 129 9.72 -3.62 0.35
CA ASP A 129 10.35 -3.45 1.66
C ASP A 129 11.27 -2.22 1.68
N LYS A 130 12.02 -1.99 0.59
CA LYS A 130 12.89 -0.82 0.44
C LYS A 130 12.08 0.49 0.39
N ARG A 131 11.05 0.56 -0.45
CA ARG A 131 10.22 1.77 -0.58
C ARG A 131 9.54 2.11 0.73
N PHE A 132 8.99 1.11 1.40
CA PHE A 132 8.36 1.33 2.68
C PHE A 132 9.38 1.79 3.74
N SER A 133 10.58 1.19 3.78
CA SER A 133 11.65 1.64 4.69
C SER A 133 12.03 3.11 4.50
N VAL A 134 11.96 3.61 3.26
CA VAL A 134 12.20 5.02 2.94
C VAL A 134 11.01 5.89 3.37
N MET A 135 9.77 5.46 3.09
CA MET A 135 8.56 6.21 3.45
C MET A 135 8.31 6.32 4.95
N ALA A 136 8.68 5.30 5.72
CA ALA A 136 8.31 5.19 7.13
C ALA A 136 9.34 5.76 8.12
N GLY A 137 10.50 6.25 7.65
CA GLY A 137 11.50 6.90 8.49
C GLY A 137 12.23 6.04 9.55
N ARG A 138 11.80 4.79 9.78
CA ARG A 138 12.20 3.85 10.86
C ARG A 138 11.89 4.37 12.29
N PRO A 139 11.42 3.50 13.20
CA PRO A 139 11.04 2.09 13.03
C PRO A 139 9.63 1.95 12.44
N ALA A 140 9.30 0.76 11.96
CA ALA A 140 8.00 0.48 11.38
C ALA A 140 7.42 -0.81 11.94
N LYS A 141 6.12 -0.80 12.18
CA LYS A 141 5.39 -1.92 12.74
C LYS A 141 4.70 -2.71 11.65
N LYS A 142 4.84 -4.02 11.68
CA LYS A 142 4.07 -4.92 10.83
C LYS A 142 2.64 -5.01 11.36
N ILE A 143 1.65 -4.88 10.48
CA ILE A 143 0.23 -4.91 10.83
C ILE A 143 -0.55 -5.88 9.95
N GLY A 144 -1.68 -6.35 10.47
CA GLY A 144 -2.64 -7.16 9.73
C GLY A 144 -3.56 -6.34 8.82
N ILE A 145 -4.28 -7.00 7.91
CA ILE A 145 -5.23 -6.33 7.01
C ILE A 145 -6.36 -5.63 7.78
N ASN A 146 -6.87 -6.23 8.85
CA ASN A 146 -7.97 -5.64 9.63
C ASN A 146 -7.55 -4.37 10.36
N GLU A 147 -6.33 -4.34 10.91
CA GLU A 147 -5.75 -3.14 11.52
C GLU A 147 -5.56 -2.05 10.47
N ALA A 148 -5.03 -2.40 9.30
CA ALA A 148 -4.90 -1.47 8.18
C ALA A 148 -6.25 -0.88 7.74
N LYS A 149 -7.28 -1.71 7.63
CA LYS A 149 -8.65 -1.26 7.31
C LYS A 149 -9.16 -0.25 8.32
N ALA A 150 -8.94 -0.48 9.63
CA ALA A 150 -9.35 0.45 10.67
C ALA A 150 -8.65 1.81 10.54
N LEU A 151 -7.34 1.82 10.22
CA LEU A 151 -6.58 3.05 9.96
C LEU A 151 -7.12 3.80 8.73
N ILE A 152 -7.36 3.08 7.63
CA ILE A 152 -7.92 3.64 6.40
C ILE A 152 -9.32 4.19 6.65
N GLN A 153 -10.19 3.45 7.36
CA GLN A 153 -11.55 3.87 7.69
C GLN A 153 -11.56 5.14 8.54
N ARG A 154 -10.64 5.25 9.50
CA ARG A 154 -10.43 6.48 10.27
C ARG A 154 -10.01 7.64 9.38
N GLY A 155 -9.06 7.42 8.47
CA GLY A 155 -8.61 8.44 7.51
C GLY A 155 -9.75 8.93 6.61
N LEU A 156 -10.56 8.01 6.07
CA LEU A 156 -11.74 8.32 5.26
C LEU A 156 -12.79 9.11 6.05
N ASN A 157 -13.04 8.74 7.30
CA ASN A 157 -14.00 9.44 8.16
C ASN A 157 -13.58 10.90 8.39
N ILE A 158 -12.30 11.14 8.64
CA ILE A 158 -11.74 12.50 8.76
C ILE A 158 -11.88 13.24 7.44
N SER A 159 -11.43 12.66 6.32
CA SER A 159 -11.51 13.30 5.01
C SER A 159 -12.94 13.72 4.65
N ASN A 160 -13.92 12.84 4.86
CA ASN A 160 -15.33 13.16 4.63
C ASN A 160 -15.84 14.27 5.55
N SER A 161 -15.36 14.32 6.80
CA SER A 161 -15.78 15.33 7.79
C SER A 161 -15.21 16.73 7.52
N VAL A 162 -14.07 16.83 6.83
CA VAL A 162 -13.38 18.10 6.53
C VAL A 162 -13.33 18.44 5.05
N GLY A 163 -13.97 17.64 4.20
CA GLY A 163 -14.03 17.85 2.75
C GLY A 163 -12.73 17.57 2.00
N THR A 164 -11.80 16.79 2.56
CA THR A 164 -10.58 16.39 1.83
C THR A 164 -10.96 15.46 0.66
N PRO A 165 -10.54 15.77 -0.58
CA PRO A 165 -10.78 14.90 -1.72
C PRO A 165 -10.14 13.53 -1.54
N ILE A 166 -10.93 12.47 -1.74
CA ILE A 166 -10.42 11.10 -1.66
C ILE A 166 -9.54 10.81 -2.89
N PRO A 167 -8.26 10.42 -2.73
CA PRO A 167 -7.33 10.19 -3.83
C PRO A 167 -7.87 9.21 -4.88
N TRP A 168 -7.64 9.51 -6.16
CA TRP A 168 -8.14 8.71 -7.27
C TRP A 168 -7.65 7.25 -7.24
N ASP A 169 -6.38 7.05 -6.86
CA ASP A 169 -5.80 5.72 -6.73
C ASP A 169 -6.51 4.90 -5.65
N TYR A 170 -6.90 5.51 -4.52
CA TYR A 170 -7.76 4.82 -3.56
C TYR A 170 -9.09 4.43 -4.19
N GLN A 171 -9.79 5.36 -4.86
CA GLN A 171 -11.11 5.08 -5.45
C GLN A 171 -11.05 3.92 -6.45
N ARG A 172 -9.99 3.88 -7.26
CA ARG A 172 -9.76 2.85 -8.28
C ARG A 172 -9.41 1.50 -7.68
N TRP A 173 -8.62 1.47 -6.62
CA TRP A 173 -7.99 0.24 -6.11
C TRP A 173 -8.53 -0.24 -4.76
N LYS A 174 -9.52 0.45 -4.16
CA LYS A 174 -10.13 0.08 -2.88
C LYS A 174 -10.68 -1.35 -2.84
N TYR A 175 -11.02 -1.94 -3.99
CA TYR A 175 -11.46 -3.33 -4.07
C TYR A 175 -10.43 -4.32 -3.51
N MET A 176 -9.13 -3.98 -3.56
CA MET A 176 -8.07 -4.82 -2.99
C MET A 176 -8.15 -4.92 -1.46
N LEU A 177 -8.79 -3.96 -0.80
CA LEU A 177 -9.07 -4.02 0.63
C LEU A 177 -10.20 -5.02 0.94
N GLY A 178 -10.97 -5.48 -0.06
CA GLY A 178 -12.19 -6.24 0.15
C GLY A 178 -13.29 -5.37 0.78
N ASP A 179 -14.24 -6.00 1.48
CA ASP A 179 -15.35 -5.28 2.10
C ASP A 179 -14.87 -4.36 3.23
N MET A 180 -15.30 -3.10 3.17
CA MET A 180 -15.03 -2.03 4.13
C MET A 180 -16.30 -1.59 4.89
N SER A 181 -17.49 -2.05 4.48
CA SER A 181 -18.78 -1.60 5.03
C SER A 181 -18.95 -1.92 6.52
N ASN A 182 -18.33 -3.02 6.97
CA ASN A 182 -18.39 -3.50 8.35
C ASN A 182 -17.24 -2.99 9.23
N VAL A 183 -16.35 -2.14 8.71
CA VAL A 183 -15.24 -1.57 9.49
C VAL A 183 -15.79 -0.41 10.33
N PRO A 184 -15.79 -0.50 11.66
CA PRO A 184 -16.41 0.51 12.49
C PRO A 184 -15.67 1.83 12.41
N ILE A 185 -16.43 2.93 12.40
CA ILE A 185 -15.88 4.26 12.62
C ILE A 185 -15.49 4.36 14.10
N PRO A 186 -14.28 4.85 14.44
CA PRO A 186 -13.88 5.03 15.83
C PRO A 186 -14.88 5.93 16.59
N PRO A 187 -15.38 5.51 17.76
CA PRO A 187 -16.33 6.31 18.53
C PRO A 187 -15.64 7.52 19.19
N GLY A 188 -16.44 8.51 19.57
CA GLY A 188 -15.97 9.71 20.27
C GLY A 188 -15.63 10.85 19.32
N SER A 189 -14.60 11.61 19.68
CA SER A 189 -14.16 12.77 18.90
C SER A 189 -13.54 12.36 17.58
N LEU A 190 -13.72 13.20 16.56
CA LEU A 190 -13.12 13.03 15.23
C LEU A 190 -11.59 12.94 15.31
N TYR A 191 -11.02 13.73 16.21
CA TYR A 191 -9.60 13.81 16.46
C TYR A 191 -9.28 13.31 17.88
N LYS A 192 -8.20 12.54 18.00
CA LYS A 192 -7.74 11.94 19.25
C LYS A 192 -6.26 12.21 19.45
N CYS A 193 -5.85 12.37 20.71
CA CYS A 193 -4.45 12.49 21.09
C CYS A 193 -3.65 11.26 20.64
N ALA A 194 -2.53 11.45 19.92
CA ALA A 194 -1.73 10.32 19.45
C ALA A 194 -1.04 9.55 20.58
N LYS A 195 -0.63 10.24 21.67
CA LYS A 195 0.06 9.60 22.81
C LYS A 195 -0.85 8.78 23.71
N CYS A 196 -2.06 9.28 24.02
CA CYS A 196 -2.92 8.65 25.03
C CYS A 196 -4.32 8.25 24.53
N GLY A 197 -4.63 8.51 23.25
CA GLY A 197 -5.91 8.15 22.62
C GLY A 197 -7.13 8.93 23.11
N ALA A 198 -6.95 9.94 23.97
CA ALA A 198 -8.04 10.75 24.50
C ALA A 198 -8.70 11.59 23.41
N ASP A 199 -10.01 11.77 23.53
CA ASP A 199 -10.80 12.64 22.66
C ASP A 199 -10.35 14.10 22.76
N LEU A 200 -10.22 14.77 21.62
CA LEU A 200 -10.05 16.23 21.59
C LEU A 200 -11.40 16.92 21.81
N ALA A 201 -11.37 18.03 22.53
CA ALA A 201 -12.55 18.82 22.85
C ALA A 201 -13.18 19.45 21.60
N GLN A 202 -14.51 19.56 21.58
CA GLN A 202 -15.27 20.01 20.42
C GLN A 202 -14.83 21.38 19.85
N PRO A 203 -14.53 22.42 20.68
CA PRO A 203 -14.07 23.70 20.13
C PRO A 203 -12.74 23.59 19.35
N LEU A 204 -11.84 22.72 19.79
CA LEU A 204 -10.59 22.44 19.06
C LEU A 204 -10.88 21.68 17.77
N VAL A 205 -11.75 20.67 17.82
CA VAL A 205 -12.20 19.93 16.63
C VAL A 205 -12.79 20.87 15.58
N ASP A 206 -13.69 21.77 15.98
CA ASP A 206 -14.33 22.72 15.07
C ASP A 206 -13.30 23.68 14.44
N THR A 207 -12.30 24.09 15.21
CA THR A 207 -11.18 24.91 14.72
C THR A 207 -10.36 24.14 13.68
N ILE A 208 -10.03 22.87 13.96
CA ILE A 208 -9.30 22.02 13.01
C ILE A 208 -10.09 21.87 11.71
N LYS A 209 -11.38 21.52 11.80
CA LYS A 209 -12.25 21.36 10.62
C LYS A 209 -12.29 22.63 9.78
N LYS A 210 -12.32 23.80 10.41
CA LYS A 210 -12.37 25.10 9.73
C LYS A 210 -11.13 25.38 8.88
N TYR A 211 -9.94 24.98 9.34
CA TYR A 211 -8.68 25.27 8.65
C TYR A 211 -7.99 24.02 8.09
N ALA A 212 -8.68 22.87 8.03
CA ALA A 212 -8.11 21.60 7.59
C ALA A 212 -7.54 21.65 6.16
N GLN A 213 -8.13 22.48 5.29
CA GLN A 213 -7.68 22.65 3.90
C GLN A 213 -6.64 23.76 3.72
N SER A 214 -6.28 24.49 4.77
CA SER A 214 -5.33 25.61 4.69
C SER A 214 -3.90 25.08 4.83
N GLU A 215 -3.09 25.20 3.78
CA GLU A 215 -1.69 24.74 3.82
C GLU A 215 -0.80 25.57 4.76
N ASP A 216 -1.12 26.85 4.95
CA ASP A 216 -0.33 27.79 5.78
C ASP A 216 -0.60 27.69 7.29
N ILE A 217 -1.52 26.82 7.71
CA ILE A 217 -1.93 26.70 9.11
C ILE A 217 -1.44 25.37 9.68
N HIS A 218 -0.60 25.48 10.69
CA HIS A 218 -0.16 24.36 11.52
C HIS A 218 -0.86 24.43 12.89
N PHE A 219 -1.39 23.30 13.33
CA PHE A 219 -1.97 23.08 14.64
C PHE A 219 -0.91 22.55 15.60
N TYR A 220 -0.45 23.42 16.49
CA TYR A 220 0.23 23.00 17.70
C TYR A 220 -0.81 22.65 18.77
N MET A 221 -0.88 21.38 19.17
CA MET A 221 -1.89 20.88 20.11
C MET A 221 -1.26 20.32 21.37
N VAL A 222 -1.85 20.68 22.52
CA VAL A 222 -1.51 20.08 23.81
C VAL A 222 -2.70 19.29 24.33
N CYS A 223 -2.49 18.00 24.57
CA CYS A 223 -3.55 17.15 25.11
C CYS A 223 -3.82 17.49 26.58
N ALA A 224 -5.04 17.90 26.89
CA ALA A 224 -5.48 18.19 28.26
C ALA A 224 -5.34 17.02 29.25
N LYS A 225 -5.32 15.76 28.77
CA LYS A 225 -5.21 14.56 29.62
C LYS A 225 -3.78 14.18 29.97
N CYS A 226 -2.86 14.20 28.99
CA CYS A 226 -1.50 13.68 29.17
C CYS A 226 -0.39 14.72 28.98
N ALA A 227 -0.77 16.00 28.80
CA ALA A 227 0.13 17.10 28.44
C ALA A 227 1.08 16.74 27.29
N GLY A 228 0.61 15.90 26.37
CA GLY A 228 1.37 15.55 25.18
C GLY A 228 1.30 16.71 24.20
N GLU A 229 2.45 17.12 23.68
CA GLU A 229 2.60 18.15 22.66
C GLU A 229 2.78 17.50 21.29
N PHE A 230 2.19 18.13 20.28
CA PHE A 230 1.91 17.54 18.98
C PHE A 230 1.86 18.64 17.90
N GLU A 231 2.46 18.37 16.73
CA GLU A 231 2.51 19.25 15.55
C GLU A 231 2.08 18.49 14.29
N ASP A 232 1.15 19.06 13.51
CA ASP A 232 0.60 18.47 12.26
C ASP A 232 1.43 18.74 10.99
#